data_AF-T1HFV6-F1
#
_entry.id   AF-T1HFV6-F1
#
_cell.length_a   1.000
_cell.length_b   1.000
_cell.length_c   1.000
_cell.angle_alpha   90.00
_cell.angle_beta   90.00
_cell.angle_gamma   90.00
#
_symmetry.space_group_name_H-M   'P 1'
#
loop_
_entity.id
_entity.type
_entity.pdbx_description
1 polymer ?
#
loop_
_entity_poly.entity_id
_entity_poly.type
_entity_poly.pdbx_seq_one_letter_code
_entity_poly.pdbx_strand_id
1 'polypeptide(L)' 'MNGQDSLGGNSRTSMLATISPCSSHLEETLSTLRYASQARSIVNTVRVNEGPQDKIIR' A
#
# COMPACT_ATOMS: atom_id res chain seq x y z
N MET A 1 -18.65 1.11 1.81
CA MET A 1 -17.21 1.02 2.16
C MET A 1 -16.44 1.18 0.86
N ASN A 2 -16.02 2.41 0.54
CA ASN A 2 -15.29 2.67 -0.69
C ASN A 2 -13.83 2.27 -0.46
N GLY A 3 -13.37 1.21 -1.13
CA GLY A 3 -12.05 0.58 -0.89
C GLY A 3 -10.84 1.39 -1.35
N GLN A 4 -10.85 2.72 -1.21
CA GLN A 4 -9.79 3.62 -1.70
C GLN A 4 -8.81 4.08 -0.61
N ASP A 5 -8.99 3.69 0.65
CA ASP A 5 -8.15 4.20 1.75
C ASP A 5 -6.72 3.66 1.76
N SER A 6 -6.47 2.54 1.05
CA SER A 6 -5.16 1.86 1.07
C SER A 6 -4.06 2.61 0.32
N LEU A 7 -4.37 3.46 -0.66
CA LEU A 7 -3.37 4.21 -1.44
C LEU A 7 -3.77 5.69 -1.50
N GLY A 8 -3.01 6.54 -0.80
CA GLY A 8 -3.29 7.98 -0.65
C GLY A 8 -4.28 8.32 0.47
N GLY A 9 -4.82 7.33 1.18
CA GLY A 9 -5.87 7.50 2.18
C GLY A 9 -5.44 7.23 3.62
N ASN A 10 -6.43 6.93 4.47
CA ASN A 10 -6.22 6.64 5.89
C ASN A 10 -5.97 5.14 6.13
N SER A 11 -4.79 4.67 5.71
CA SER A 11 -4.37 3.30 5.94
C SER A 11 -2.86 3.18 6.05
N ARG A 12 -2.39 2.27 6.91
CA ARG A 12 -0.98 1.85 6.93
C ARG A 12 -0.82 0.76 5.88
N THR A 13 -0.18 1.09 4.77
CA THR A 13 -0.09 0.19 3.62
C THR A 13 1.33 -0.29 3.40
N SER A 14 1.46 -1.58 3.09
CA SER A 14 2.70 -2.22 2.65
C SER A 14 2.42 -2.97 1.35
N MET A 15 3.35 -2.90 0.41
CA MET A 15 3.26 -3.60 -0.87
C MET A 15 4.38 -4.64 -0.94
N LEU A 16 4.03 -5.88 -1.28
CA LEU A 16 4.97 -6.96 -1.55
C LEU A 16 4.96 -7.27 -3.04
N ALA A 17 6.09 -6.99 -3.71
CA ALA A 17 6.28 -7.32 -5.11
C ALA A 17 6.91 -8.72 -5.25
N THR A 18 6.17 -9.67 -5.82
CA THR A 18 6.68 -11.01 -6.12
C THR A 18 7.22 -11.04 -7.55
N ILE A 19 8.44 -11.56 -7.72
CA ILE A 19 9.13 -11.60 -9.02
C ILE A 19 9.77 -12.97 -9.24
N SER A 20 9.96 -13.34 -10.51
CA SER A 20 10.71 -14.53 -10.89
C SER A 20 12.19 -14.18 -11.09
N PRO A 21 13.14 -15.01 -10.62
CA PRO A 21 14.56 -14.79 -10.89
C PRO A 21 14.98 -15.28 -12.29
N CYS A 22 14.09 -15.91 -13.07
CA CYS A 22 14.43 -16.45 -14.38
C CYS A 22 14.61 -15.34 -15.42
N SER A 23 15.64 -15.43 -16.24
CA SER A 23 15.91 -14.48 -17.34
C SER A 23 14.78 -14.40 -18.35
N SER A 24 14.01 -15.48 -18.54
CA SER A 24 12.83 -15.49 -19.43
C SER A 24 11.71 -14.55 -18.97
N HIS A 25 11.71 -14.11 -17.71
CA HIS A 25 10.70 -13.22 -17.13
C HIS A 25 11.26 -11.82 -16.83
N LEU A 26 12.38 -11.44 -17.45
CA LEU A 26 13.05 -10.18 -17.15
C LEU A 26 12.15 -8.96 -17.41
N GLU A 27 11.40 -8.94 -18.50
CA GLU A 27 10.49 -7.84 -18.84
C GLU A 27 9.42 -7.65 -17.76
N GLU A 28 8.67 -8.70 -17.43
CA GLU A 28 7.63 -8.67 -16.40
C GLU A 28 8.19 -8.33 -15.02
N THR A 29 9.40 -8.82 -14.71
CA THR A 29 10.11 -8.50 -13.47
C THR A 29 10.44 -7.01 -13.41
N LEU A 30 10.94 -6.42 -14.51
CA LEU A 30 11.22 -4.98 -14.59
C LEU A 30 9.94 -4.16 -14.47
N SER A 31 8.85 -4.57 -15.13
CA SER A 31 7.53 -3.91 -15.02
C SER A 31 7.04 -3.92 -13.57
N THR A 32 7.11 -5.06 -12.89
CA THR A 32 6.74 -5.22 -11.48
C THR A 32 7.59 -4.32 -10.57
N LEU A 33 8.91 -4.30 -10.76
CA LEU A 33 9.82 -3.46 -9.97
C LEU A 33 9.59 -1.97 -10.19
N ARG A 34 9.31 -1.55 -11.44
CA ARG A 34 8.96 -0.16 -11.76
C ARG A 34 7.66 0.25 -11.08
N TYR A 35 6.66 -0.61 -11.07
CA TYR A 35 5.41 -0.35 -10.35
C TYR A 35 5.65 -0.24 -8.85
N ALA A 36 6.35 -1.18 -8.23
CA ALA A 36 6.69 -1.12 -6.80
C ALA A 36 7.47 0.16 -6.44
N SER A 37 8.38 0.59 -7.31
CA SER A 37 9.13 1.83 -7.13
C SER A 37 8.24 3.08 -7.19
N GLN A 38 7.25 3.10 -8.08
CA GLN A 38 6.26 4.17 -8.13
C GLN A 38 5.33 4.14 -6.91
N ALA A 39 4.84 2.96 -6.54
CA ALA A 39 3.94 2.79 -5.39
C ALA A 39 4.59 3.23 -4.07
N ARG A 40 5.91 3.05 -3.91
CA ARG A 40 6.67 3.58 -2.76
C ARG A 40 6.54 5.10 -2.60
N SER A 41 6.30 5.84 -3.67
CA SER A 41 6.14 7.30 -3.63
C SER A 41 4.76 7.75 -3.13
N ILE A 42 3.80 6.83 -2.98
CA ILE A 42 2.46 7.13 -2.49
C ILE A 42 2.53 7.44 -0.99
N VAL A 43 2.04 8.63 -0.62
CA VAL A 43 1.97 9.08 0.77
C VAL A 43 0.55 8.88 1.29
N ASN A 44 0.41 8.07 2.35
CA ASN A 44 -0.87 7.88 3.03
C ASN A 44 -1.03 8.86 4.19
N THR A 45 -2.25 9.36 4.39
CA THR A 45 -2.60 10.24 5.52
C THR A 45 -3.26 9.42 6.62
N VAL A 46 -2.44 8.78 7.45
CA VAL A 46 -2.92 7.88 8.51
C VAL A 46 -3.43 8.67 9.73
N ARG A 47 -4.60 8.31 10.22
CA ARG A 47 -5.29 8.85 11.40
C ARG A 47 -5.85 7.70 12.22
N VAL A 48 -5.94 7.89 13.55
CA VAL A 48 -6.58 6.90 14.42
C VAL A 48 -8.10 6.94 14.16
N ASN A 49 -8.67 5.78 13.85
CA ASN A 49 -10.11 5.61 13.62
C ASN A 49 -10.83 5.44 14.96
N GLU A 50 -10.86 6.48 15.78
CA GLU A 50 -11.66 6.48 17.02
C GLU A 50 -13.10 6.91 16.74
N GLY A 51 -14.05 6.06 17.13
CA GLY A 51 -15.46 6.42 17.16
C GLY A 51 -15.81 7.28 18.37
N PRO A 52 -16.99 7.93 18.38
CA PRO A 52 -17.47 8.71 19.52
C PRO A 52 -17.52 7.91 20.84
N GLN A 53 -17.65 6.57 20.76
CA GLN A 53 -17.71 5.69 21.93
C GLN A 53 -16.34 5.22 22.44
N ASP A 54 -15.30 5.24 21.60
CA ASP A 54 -13.95 4.77 21.98
C ASP A 54 -13.20 5.76 22.88
N LYS A 55 -13.61 7.04 22.86
CA LYS A 55 -13.01 8.09 23.71
C LYS A 55 -13.40 8.01 25.18
N ILE A 56 -14.43 7.24 25.53
CA ILE A 56 -15.02 7.20 26.88
C ILE A 56 -14.24 6.26 27.82
N ILE A 57 -13.38 5.38 27.27
CA ILE A 57 -12.76 4.25 28.01
C ILE A 57 -11.22 4.29 28.00
N ARG A 58 -10.59 5.47 27.86
CA ARG A 58 -9.11 5.60 27.83
C ARG A 58 -8.54 6.26 29.08
#